data_AF-A0A6C0L010-F1
#
_entry.id   AF-A0A6C0L010-F1
#
_cell.length_a   1.000
_cell.length_b   1.000
_cell.length_c   1.000
_cell.angle_alpha   90.00
_cell.angle_beta   90.00
_cell.angle_gamma   90.00
#
_symmetry.space_group_name_H-M   'P 1'
#
loop_
_entity.id
_entity.type
_entity.pdbx_description
1 polymer ?
#
loop_
_entity_poly.entity_id
_entity_poly.type
_entity_poly.pdbx_seq_one_letter_code
_entity_poly.pdbx_strand_id
1 'polypeptide(L)'
;MKFYKTITIISLLFTKNVCLQVPERIHDSFIKYDKKSMFTIFPNIYKFIESKSETPDYNRKEMLDTYKSIYKDVCVYLLNKKNNSLYLGWVPLRDDRLLEKYYKNISKKINFETNVKNVPLYFIVCEAISSNNTIQAKKILCNPTIDLNIDLQLLKAHLLNFTKEYNTTLDLSQLKTYDSGRWYLVFNY
;
A
#
# COMPACT_ATOMS: atom_id res chain seq x y z
N MET A 1 -5.63 4.35 -68.77
CA MET A 1 -5.92 3.66 -67.50
C MET A 1 -4.77 3.91 -66.54
N LYS A 2 -5.08 4.51 -65.40
CA LYS A 2 -4.16 4.94 -64.34
C LYS A 2 -3.85 3.76 -63.41
N PHE A 3 -2.58 3.51 -63.10
CA PHE A 3 -2.19 2.73 -61.92
C PHE A 3 -1.26 3.59 -61.06
N TYR A 4 -1.87 4.35 -60.15
CA TYR A 4 -1.14 5.00 -59.07
C TYR A 4 -0.73 3.93 -58.06
N LYS A 5 0.58 3.70 -57.92
CA LYS A 5 1.15 3.02 -56.74
C LYS A 5 1.05 3.99 -55.56
N THR A 6 -0.06 3.97 -54.85
CA THR A 6 -0.17 4.61 -53.55
C THR A 6 0.46 3.66 -52.53
N ILE A 7 1.69 3.98 -52.10
CA ILE A 7 2.33 3.33 -50.96
C ILE A 7 1.56 3.80 -49.72
N THR A 8 0.65 2.96 -49.23
CA THR A 8 0.00 3.18 -47.94
C THR A 8 1.05 2.86 -46.86
N ILE A 9 1.74 3.90 -46.39
CA ILE A 9 2.48 3.85 -45.12
C ILE A 9 1.42 3.68 -44.04
N ILE A 10 1.14 2.44 -43.66
CA ILE A 10 0.50 2.14 -42.38
C ILE A 10 1.57 2.43 -41.34
N SER A 11 1.63 3.69 -40.91
CA SER A 11 2.17 4.03 -39.60
C SER A 11 1.21 3.41 -38.59
N LEU A 12 1.40 2.11 -38.32
CA LEU A 12 0.99 1.48 -37.09
C LEU A 12 1.79 2.19 -36.00
N LEU A 13 1.29 3.35 -35.60
CA LEU A 13 1.45 3.86 -34.25
C LEU A 13 0.85 2.77 -33.37
N PHE A 14 1.67 1.78 -33.04
CA PHE A 14 1.56 1.09 -31.78
C PHE A 14 1.74 2.19 -30.74
N THR A 15 0.65 2.88 -30.41
CA THR A 15 0.46 3.34 -29.05
C THR A 15 0.54 2.06 -28.24
N LYS A 16 1.75 1.70 -27.82
CA LYS A 16 1.92 0.87 -26.65
C LYS A 16 1.15 1.63 -25.59
N ASN A 17 -0.10 1.25 -25.37
CA ASN A 17 -0.73 1.42 -24.08
C ASN A 17 0.18 0.62 -23.15
N VAL A 18 1.26 1.27 -22.68
CA VAL A 18 2.11 0.79 -21.60
C VAL A 18 1.21 0.88 -20.38
N CYS A 19 0.27 -0.04 -20.28
CA CYS A 19 -0.41 -0.29 -19.03
C CYS A 19 0.71 -0.72 -18.10
N LEU A 20 0.94 0.05 -17.02
CA LEU A 20 1.96 -0.26 -16.02
C LEU A 20 1.79 -1.74 -15.63
N GLN A 21 2.66 -2.61 -16.13
CA GLN A 21 2.62 -4.02 -15.80
C GLN A 21 3.24 -4.14 -14.42
N VAL A 22 2.41 -3.99 -13.39
CA VAL A 22 2.88 -4.27 -12.02
C VAL A 22 3.23 -5.75 -11.99
N PRO A 23 4.50 -6.09 -11.76
CA PRO A 23 4.95 -7.46 -11.86
C PRO A 23 4.22 -8.35 -10.84
N GLU A 24 4.11 -9.63 -11.16
CA GLU A 24 3.50 -10.63 -10.26
C GLU A 24 4.36 -10.82 -9.01
N ARG A 25 5.68 -10.81 -9.19
CA ARG A 25 6.66 -10.81 -8.10
C ARG A 25 6.98 -9.38 -7.69
N ILE A 26 7.12 -9.17 -6.40
CA ILE A 26 7.41 -7.87 -5.80
C ILE A 26 8.61 -8.00 -4.87
N HIS A 27 9.28 -6.88 -4.60
CA HIS A 27 10.40 -6.78 -3.65
C HIS A 27 10.06 -7.52 -2.35
N ASP A 28 11.02 -8.27 -1.79
CA ASP A 28 10.78 -9.23 -0.69
C ASP A 28 10.10 -8.61 0.54
N SER A 29 10.36 -7.33 0.80
CA SER A 29 9.72 -6.52 1.86
C SER A 29 8.24 -6.20 1.62
N PHE A 30 7.61 -6.66 0.54
CA PHE A 30 6.19 -6.43 0.28
C PHE A 30 5.42 -7.72 -0.04
N ILE A 31 4.10 -7.68 0.19
CA ILE A 31 3.09 -8.65 -0.28
C ILE A 31 2.10 -7.92 -1.20
N LYS A 32 1.83 -8.46 -2.38
CA LYS A 32 0.85 -7.92 -3.32
C LYS A 32 -0.47 -8.60 -3.01
N TYR A 33 -1.51 -7.81 -2.81
CA TYR A 33 -2.85 -8.33 -2.59
C TYR A 33 -3.70 -8.07 -3.82
N ASP A 34 -4.51 -9.06 -4.19
CA ASP A 34 -5.58 -8.86 -5.14
C ASP A 34 -6.75 -8.08 -4.49
N LYS A 35 -7.63 -7.53 -5.34
CA LYS A 35 -8.78 -6.74 -4.88
C LYS A 35 -9.72 -7.52 -3.96
N LYS A 36 -9.97 -8.81 -4.23
CA LYS A 36 -10.87 -9.65 -3.41
C LYS A 36 -10.29 -9.85 -2.02
N SER A 37 -8.98 -10.13 -1.93
CA SER A 37 -8.26 -10.22 -0.65
C SER A 37 -8.43 -8.95 0.19
N MET A 38 -8.32 -7.76 -0.42
CA MET A 38 -8.51 -6.50 0.31
C MET A 38 -9.94 -6.29 0.80
N PHE A 39 -10.95 -6.75 0.06
CA PHE A 39 -12.35 -6.76 0.52
C PHE A 39 -12.62 -7.74 1.65
N THR A 40 -11.72 -8.67 1.93
CA THR A 40 -11.79 -9.52 3.12
C THR A 40 -10.99 -8.92 4.28
N ILE A 41 -9.76 -8.47 4.02
CA ILE A 41 -8.83 -7.99 5.04
C ILE A 41 -9.34 -6.72 5.73
N PHE A 42 -9.69 -5.67 4.98
CA PHE A 42 -10.01 -4.38 5.59
C PHE A 42 -11.30 -4.39 6.41
N PRO A 43 -12.40 -5.05 5.99
CA PRO A 43 -13.57 -5.20 6.86
C PRO A 43 -13.28 -6.00 8.13
N ASN A 44 -12.41 -7.02 8.07
CA ASN A 44 -12.02 -7.77 9.26
C ASN A 44 -11.16 -6.95 10.21
N ILE A 45 -10.25 -6.11 9.70
CA ILE A 45 -9.51 -5.15 10.52
C ILE A 45 -10.46 -4.13 11.15
N TYR A 46 -11.42 -3.60 10.39
CA TYR A 46 -12.44 -2.69 10.91
C TYR A 46 -13.21 -3.32 12.08
N LYS A 47 -13.73 -4.54 11.91
CA LYS A 47 -14.42 -5.31 12.96
C LYS A 47 -13.52 -5.55 14.18
N PHE A 48 -12.25 -5.87 13.96
CA PHE A 48 -11.27 -6.01 15.03
C PHE A 48 -11.13 -4.72 15.85
N ILE A 49 -10.95 -3.56 15.19
CA ILE A 49 -10.87 -2.26 15.87
C ILE A 49 -12.17 -1.98 16.64
N GLU A 50 -13.32 -2.28 16.05
CA GLU A 50 -14.64 -2.11 16.66
C GLU A 50 -14.80 -2.93 17.95
N SER A 51 -14.38 -4.19 17.95
CA SER A 51 -14.39 -5.04 19.16
C SER A 51 -13.51 -4.54 20.31
N LYS A 52 -12.64 -3.54 20.09
CA LYS A 52 -11.70 -3.02 21.11
C LYS A 52 -12.17 -1.74 21.79
N SER A 53 -13.34 -1.19 21.44
CA SER A 53 -13.77 0.15 21.88
C SER A 53 -14.31 0.28 23.31
N GLU A 54 -14.22 -0.74 24.15
CA GLU A 54 -14.74 -0.70 25.53
C GLU A 54 -13.75 -0.13 26.57
N THR A 55 -12.63 0.47 26.15
CA THR A 55 -11.64 1.01 27.12
C THR A 55 -11.98 2.42 27.58
N PRO A 56 -11.95 2.71 28.91
CA PRO A 56 -12.23 4.05 29.45
C PRO A 56 -11.13 5.11 29.22
N ASP A 57 -10.01 4.74 28.59
CA ASP A 57 -8.92 5.66 28.25
C ASP A 57 -9.30 6.53 27.03
N TYR A 58 -9.44 7.85 27.26
CA TYR A 58 -9.80 8.84 26.23
C TYR A 58 -8.84 8.86 25.05
N ASN A 59 -7.53 8.81 25.29
CA ASN A 59 -6.52 8.84 24.22
C ASN A 59 -6.62 7.59 23.34
N ARG A 60 -6.85 6.45 23.99
CA ARG A 60 -7.07 5.18 23.29
C ARG A 60 -8.37 5.17 22.49
N LYS A 61 -9.44 5.77 23.02
CA LYS A 61 -10.71 5.91 22.32
C LYS A 61 -10.58 6.77 21.07
N GLU A 62 -9.98 7.96 21.17
CA GLU A 62 -9.76 8.85 20.02
C GLU A 62 -8.89 8.19 18.94
N MET A 63 -7.85 7.46 19.34
CA MET A 63 -7.01 6.67 18.43
C MET A 63 -7.81 5.58 17.71
N LEU A 64 -8.64 4.82 18.42
CA LEU A 64 -9.48 3.77 17.83
C LEU A 64 -10.51 4.36 16.87
N ASP A 65 -11.16 5.47 17.23
CA ASP A 65 -12.12 6.16 16.36
C ASP A 65 -11.45 6.72 15.10
N THR A 66 -10.23 7.22 15.23
CA THR A 66 -9.40 7.64 14.08
C THR A 66 -9.11 6.44 13.16
N TYR A 67 -8.67 5.30 13.69
CA TYR A 67 -8.46 4.09 12.89
C TYR A 67 -9.75 3.60 12.21
N LYS A 68 -10.89 3.61 12.92
CA LYS A 68 -12.19 3.26 12.34
C LYS A 68 -12.54 4.15 11.14
N SER A 69 -12.40 5.48 11.30
CA SER A 69 -12.68 6.43 10.22
C SER A 69 -11.79 6.17 9.01
N ILE A 70 -10.49 6.03 9.23
CA ILE A 70 -9.51 5.77 8.17
C ILE A 70 -9.83 4.48 7.41
N TYR A 71 -10.10 3.38 8.11
CA TYR A 71 -10.40 2.09 7.48
C TYR A 71 -11.76 2.09 6.78
N LYS A 72 -12.76 2.83 7.31
CA LYS A 72 -14.04 3.04 6.64
C LYS A 72 -13.86 3.79 5.32
N ASP A 73 -13.10 4.88 5.32
CA ASP A 73 -12.81 5.67 4.11
C ASP A 73 -12.12 4.81 3.04
N VAL A 74 -11.22 3.93 3.46
CA VAL A 74 -10.54 3.02 2.54
C VAL A 74 -11.51 1.98 1.98
N CYS A 75 -12.40 1.41 2.79
CA CYS A 75 -13.45 0.50 2.31
C CYS A 75 -14.33 1.19 1.26
N VAL A 76 -14.75 2.44 1.50
CA VAL A 76 -15.50 3.25 0.52
C VAL A 76 -14.68 3.48 -0.75
N TYR A 77 -13.40 3.83 -0.60
CA TYR A 77 -12.50 4.01 -1.73
C TYR A 77 -12.31 2.73 -2.56
N LEU A 78 -12.21 1.56 -1.93
CA LEU A 78 -12.14 0.27 -2.61
C LEU A 78 -13.41 -0.08 -3.40
N LEU A 79 -14.58 0.24 -2.84
CA LEU A 79 -15.88 0.04 -3.50
C LEU A 79 -16.01 0.88 -4.76
N ASN A 80 -15.50 2.12 -4.73
CA ASN A 80 -15.61 3.09 -5.81
C ASN A 80 -14.46 3.01 -6.85
N LYS A 81 -13.60 1.99 -6.77
CA LYS A 81 -12.28 2.03 -7.41
C LYS A 81 -12.19 1.49 -8.84
N LYS A 82 -11.27 2.13 -9.60
CA LYS A 82 -10.88 1.89 -11.00
C LYS A 82 -9.98 0.65 -11.20
N ASN A 83 -9.94 0.12 -12.43
CA ASN A 83 -9.26 -1.12 -12.82
C ASN A 83 -7.72 -1.14 -12.65
N ASN A 84 -7.07 0.00 -12.37
CA ASN A 84 -5.61 0.17 -12.32
C ASN A 84 -5.04 0.26 -10.88
N SER A 85 -5.67 -0.43 -9.94
CA SER A 85 -5.32 -0.35 -8.51
C SER A 85 -4.25 -1.38 -8.12
N LEU A 86 -3.32 -0.97 -7.27
CA LEU A 86 -2.32 -1.85 -6.66
C LEU A 86 -2.44 -1.79 -5.12
N TYR A 87 -2.37 -2.94 -4.47
CA TYR A 87 -2.45 -3.06 -3.01
C TYR A 87 -1.23 -3.79 -2.50
N LEU A 88 -0.47 -3.14 -1.62
CA LEU A 88 0.77 -3.67 -1.06
C LEU A 88 0.63 -3.76 0.46
N GLY A 89 1.12 -4.84 1.05
CA GLY A 89 1.42 -4.91 2.49
C GLY A 89 2.92 -4.88 2.70
N TRP A 90 3.41 -3.99 3.55
CA TRP A 90 4.82 -3.90 3.88
C TRP A 90 5.17 -4.87 5.01
N VAL A 91 6.06 -5.82 4.72
CA VAL A 91 6.49 -6.92 5.58
C VAL A 91 8.00 -6.88 5.84
N PRO A 92 8.50 -5.86 6.54
CA PRO A 92 9.94 -5.69 6.75
C PRO A 92 10.56 -6.82 7.58
N LEU A 93 9.76 -7.49 8.41
CA LEU A 93 10.22 -8.57 9.28
C LEU A 93 10.52 -9.88 8.54
N ARG A 94 10.35 -9.94 7.21
CA ARG A 94 10.93 -11.03 6.39
C ARG A 94 12.46 -11.02 6.40
N ASP A 95 13.07 -9.86 6.57
CA ASP A 95 14.51 -9.76 6.83
C ASP A 95 14.78 -10.21 8.26
N ASP A 96 15.53 -11.30 8.42
CA ASP A 96 15.89 -11.87 9.72
C ASP A 96 16.61 -10.89 10.63
N ARG A 97 17.42 -9.98 10.07
CA ARG A 97 18.15 -8.96 10.84
C ARG A 97 17.18 -7.94 11.44
N LEU A 98 16.15 -7.55 10.69
CA LEU A 98 15.11 -6.66 11.19
C LEU A 98 14.23 -7.37 12.20
N LEU A 99 13.87 -8.64 11.93
CA LEU A 99 13.12 -9.44 12.89
C LEU A 99 13.87 -9.52 14.22
N GLU A 100 15.14 -9.93 14.24
CA GLU A 100 15.93 -10.05 15.46
C GLU A 100 16.00 -8.73 16.24
N LYS A 101 16.24 -7.61 15.53
CA LYS A 101 16.33 -6.26 16.12
C LYS A 101 15.02 -5.82 16.79
N TYR A 102 13.87 -6.11 16.16
CA TYR A 102 12.59 -5.55 16.57
C TYR A 102 11.69 -6.52 17.33
N TYR A 103 11.98 -7.83 17.32
CA TYR A 103 11.11 -8.87 17.89
C TYR A 103 10.77 -8.63 19.37
N LYS A 104 11.75 -8.18 20.16
CA LYS A 104 11.56 -7.89 21.59
C LYS A 104 10.65 -6.68 21.87
N ASN A 105 10.49 -5.80 20.89
CA ASN A 105 9.70 -4.56 20.99
C ASN A 105 8.27 -4.71 20.46
N ILE A 106 7.86 -5.92 20.06
CA ILE A 106 6.48 -6.19 19.65
C ILE A 106 5.60 -6.21 20.91
N SER A 107 4.93 -5.10 21.19
CA SER A 107 4.16 -4.84 22.42
C SER A 107 2.84 -5.64 22.46
N LYS A 108 2.26 -5.94 21.29
CA LYS A 108 1.07 -6.80 21.12
C LYS A 108 1.45 -8.07 20.38
N LYS A 109 1.68 -9.12 21.17
CA LYS A 109 1.80 -10.49 20.69
C LYS A 109 0.40 -11.00 20.35
N ILE A 110 -0.11 -10.75 19.15
CA ILE A 110 -1.21 -11.59 18.64
C ILE A 110 -0.73 -13.03 18.73
N ASN A 111 -1.58 -13.92 19.23
CA ASN A 111 -1.31 -15.36 19.36
C ASN A 111 -0.52 -15.85 18.14
N PHE A 112 0.77 -16.16 18.33
CA PHE A 112 1.77 -16.34 17.27
C PHE A 112 1.63 -17.67 16.52
N GLU A 113 0.42 -18.19 16.35
CA GLU A 113 0.19 -19.29 15.40
C GLU A 113 0.45 -18.83 13.95
N THR A 114 0.47 -17.51 13.73
CA THR A 114 0.84 -16.89 12.44
C THR A 114 2.30 -16.45 12.41
N ASN A 115 3.00 -16.79 11.33
CA ASN A 115 4.39 -16.39 11.09
C ASN A 115 4.49 -14.86 10.98
N VAL A 116 5.00 -14.20 12.03
CA VAL A 116 5.12 -12.74 12.16
C VAL A 116 5.84 -12.08 10.97
N LYS A 117 6.73 -12.83 10.29
CA LYS A 117 7.44 -12.36 9.10
C LYS A 117 6.50 -11.97 7.96
N ASN A 118 5.31 -12.57 7.89
CA ASN A 118 4.34 -12.32 6.82
C ASN A 118 3.21 -11.35 7.22
N VAL A 119 3.22 -10.82 8.45
CA VAL A 119 2.22 -9.86 8.90
C VAL A 119 2.61 -8.47 8.39
N PRO A 120 1.78 -7.81 7.56
CA PRO A 120 2.06 -6.45 7.12
C PRO A 120 2.03 -5.48 8.30
N LEU A 121 3.04 -4.63 8.43
CA LEU A 121 3.00 -3.51 9.38
C LEU A 121 2.17 -2.35 8.83
N TYR A 122 2.22 -2.15 7.51
CA TYR A 122 1.46 -1.11 6.81
C TYR A 122 0.83 -1.66 5.54
N PHE A 123 -0.38 -1.22 5.23
CA PHE A 123 -1.04 -1.43 3.94
C PHE A 123 -0.94 -0.16 3.10
N ILE A 124 -0.65 -0.31 1.82
CA ILE A 124 -0.41 0.79 0.89
C ILE A 124 -1.33 0.58 -0.29
N VAL A 125 -2.22 1.54 -0.50
CA VAL A 125 -3.13 1.55 -1.64
C VAL A 125 -2.57 2.51 -2.67
N CYS A 126 -2.28 1.98 -3.85
CA CYS A 126 -1.74 2.73 -4.97
C CYS A 126 -2.67 2.69 -6.18
N GLU A 127 -2.42 3.62 -7.11
CA GLU A 127 -2.94 3.59 -8.47
C GLU A 127 -1.78 3.67 -9.45
N ALA A 128 -1.86 2.84 -10.50
CA ALA A 128 -0.92 2.84 -11.58
C ALA A 128 -1.29 3.92 -12.62
N ILE A 129 -0.38 4.86 -12.85
CA ILE A 129 -0.51 5.89 -13.89
C ILE A 129 0.33 5.47 -15.09
N SER A 130 -0.36 4.93 -16.10
CA SER A 130 0.26 4.39 -17.32
C SER A 130 1.00 5.43 -18.15
N SER A 131 0.54 6.69 -18.16
CA SER A 131 1.10 7.74 -19.03
C SER A 131 2.55 8.12 -18.71
N ASN A 132 2.98 7.94 -17.46
CA ASN A 132 4.33 8.28 -17.00
C ASN A 132 5.01 7.12 -16.24
N ASN A 133 4.47 5.91 -16.35
CA ASN A 133 4.97 4.73 -15.66
C ASN A 133 5.17 4.95 -14.16
N THR A 134 4.16 5.54 -13.49
CA THR A 134 4.24 5.96 -12.08
C THR A 134 3.26 5.19 -11.22
N ILE A 135 3.72 4.78 -10.04
CA ILE A 135 2.86 4.30 -8.96
C ILE A 135 2.57 5.48 -8.04
N GLN A 136 1.31 5.87 -7.99
CA GLN A 136 0.86 6.93 -7.10
C GLN A 136 0.29 6.33 -5.83
N ALA A 137 0.90 6.63 -4.67
CA ALA A 137 0.39 6.22 -3.37
C ALA A 137 -0.80 7.09 -2.99
N LYS A 138 -1.94 6.45 -2.70
CA LYS A 138 -3.19 7.12 -2.37
C LYS A 138 -3.49 7.06 -0.88
N LYS A 139 -3.16 5.93 -0.25
CA LYS A 139 -3.33 5.70 1.19
C LYS A 139 -2.18 4.84 1.73
N ILE A 140 -1.69 5.17 2.92
CA ILE A 140 -0.82 4.32 3.72
C ILE A 140 -1.50 4.15 5.08
N LEU A 141 -1.66 2.91 5.52
CA LEU A 141 -2.50 2.54 6.66
C LEU A 141 -1.66 1.67 7.60
N CYS A 142 -1.51 2.09 8.85
CA CYS A 142 -0.91 1.23 9.88
C CYS A 142 -1.82 0.03 10.13
N ASN A 143 -1.26 -1.16 10.24
CA ASN A 143 -2.01 -2.35 10.63
C ASN A 143 -2.19 -2.38 12.16
N PRO A 144 -3.39 -2.09 12.70
CA PRO A 144 -3.61 -1.96 14.15
C PRO A 144 -3.57 -3.29 14.91
N THR A 145 -3.45 -4.41 14.18
CA THR A 145 -3.37 -5.75 14.76
C THR A 145 -1.97 -6.02 15.32
N ILE A 146 -0.92 -5.38 14.78
CA ILE A 146 0.44 -5.48 15.29
C ILE A 146 0.92 -4.09 15.70
N ASP A 147 1.54 -4.00 16.88
CA ASP A 147 2.12 -2.75 17.36
C ASP A 147 3.64 -2.93 17.43
N LEU A 148 4.33 -2.24 16.54
CA LEU A 148 5.77 -2.23 16.44
C LEU A 148 6.24 -0.85 16.00
N ASN A 149 7.08 -0.22 16.83
CA ASN A 149 7.72 1.04 16.52
C ASN A 149 8.95 0.82 15.62
N ILE A 150 8.74 0.82 14.31
CA ILE A 150 9.80 0.73 13.30
C ILE A 150 9.96 2.09 12.59
N ASP A 151 11.20 2.44 12.27
CA ASP A 151 11.49 3.68 11.54
C ASP A 151 10.83 3.65 10.15
N LEU A 152 9.97 4.62 9.91
CA LEU A 152 9.25 4.77 8.66
C LEU A 152 10.17 5.14 7.49
N GLN A 153 11.36 5.69 7.72
CA GLN A 153 12.33 5.90 6.64
C GLN A 153 12.68 4.60 5.92
N LEU A 154 12.65 3.48 6.63
CA LEU A 154 12.84 2.16 6.04
C LEU A 154 11.71 1.79 5.07
N LEU A 155 10.46 2.16 5.37
CA LEU A 155 9.34 1.96 4.45
C LEU A 155 9.55 2.75 3.14
N LYS A 156 9.98 4.02 3.22
CA LYS A 156 10.32 4.80 2.02
C LYS A 156 11.46 4.20 1.24
N ALA A 157 12.54 3.78 1.91
CA ALA A 157 13.66 3.13 1.25
C ALA A 157 13.21 1.87 0.49
N HIS A 158 12.40 1.01 1.12
CA HIS A 158 11.85 -0.17 0.46
C HIS A 158 10.91 0.18 -0.69
N LEU A 159 10.05 1.20 -0.56
CA LEU A 159 9.19 1.66 -1.65
C LEU A 159 10.00 2.19 -2.84
N LEU A 160 11.05 2.96 -2.59
CA LEU A 160 11.94 3.46 -3.64
C LEU A 160 12.68 2.32 -4.34
N ASN A 161 13.20 1.35 -3.58
CA ASN A 161 13.84 0.17 -4.15
C ASN A 161 12.85 -0.66 -4.98
N PHE A 162 11.65 -0.90 -4.46
CA PHE A 162 10.54 -1.51 -5.20
C PHE A 162 10.30 -0.78 -6.53
N THR A 163 10.21 0.56 -6.53
CA THR A 163 10.00 1.29 -7.79
C THR A 163 11.18 1.22 -8.76
N LYS A 164 12.42 1.22 -8.25
CA LYS A 164 13.64 1.07 -9.06
C LYS A 164 13.71 -0.30 -9.72
N GLU A 165 13.44 -1.38 -8.98
CA GLU A 165 13.43 -2.76 -9.51
C GLU A 165 12.49 -2.93 -10.70
N TYR A 166 11.39 -2.19 -10.71
CA TYR A 166 10.36 -2.28 -11.75
C TYR A 166 10.36 -1.10 -12.72
N ASN A 167 11.46 -0.33 -12.75
CA ASN A 167 11.66 0.82 -13.64
C ASN A 167 10.48 1.81 -13.64
N THR A 168 9.82 1.97 -12.49
CA THR A 168 8.68 2.87 -12.27
C THR A 168 9.08 4.02 -11.35
N THR A 169 8.29 5.08 -11.31
CA THR A 169 8.49 6.17 -10.34
C THR A 169 7.43 6.12 -9.23
N LEU A 170 7.72 6.75 -8.10
CA LEU A 170 6.83 6.83 -6.95
C LEU A 170 6.32 8.25 -6.76
N ASP A 171 5.01 8.43 -6.78
CA ASP A 171 4.36 9.69 -6.42
C ASP A 171 3.68 9.58 -5.05
N LEU A 172 4.18 10.36 -4.09
CA LEU A 172 3.66 10.47 -2.72
C LEU A 172 2.91 11.80 -2.46
N SER A 173 2.74 12.64 -3.49
CA SER A 173 2.19 14.00 -3.35
C SER A 173 0.77 14.02 -2.74
N GLN A 174 -0.07 13.05 -3.09
CA GLN A 174 -1.46 12.92 -2.62
C GLN A 174 -1.56 12.61 -1.12
N LEU A 175 -0.51 12.10 -0.49
CA LEU A 175 -0.51 11.86 0.96
C LEU A 175 -0.44 13.20 1.74
N LYS A 176 -0.01 14.29 1.10
CA LYS A 176 0.06 15.62 1.73
C LYS A 176 -1.31 16.29 1.85
N THR A 177 -2.26 15.92 0.99
CA THR A 177 -3.57 16.60 0.89
C THR A 177 -4.68 15.90 1.67
N TYR A 178 -4.45 14.67 2.12
CA TYR A 178 -5.51 13.81 2.65
C TYR A 178 -5.70 13.87 4.16
N ASP A 179 -4.95 14.69 4.89
CA ASP A 179 -5.00 14.64 6.34
C ASP A 179 -5.04 16.03 6.98
N SER A 180 -6.12 16.28 7.73
CA SER A 180 -6.35 17.42 8.62
C SER A 180 -5.37 17.42 9.81
N GLY A 181 -4.08 17.19 9.53
CA GLY A 181 -2.96 17.31 10.45
C GLY A 181 -2.60 16.09 11.29
N ARG A 182 -3.23 14.90 11.14
CA ARG A 182 -3.11 13.87 12.20
C ARG A 182 -2.10 12.75 11.97
N TRP A 183 -1.85 12.24 10.77
CA TRP A 183 -0.84 11.19 10.56
C TRP A 183 -0.21 11.30 9.17
N TYR A 184 0.71 12.23 9.05
CA TYR A 184 1.68 12.19 7.97
C TYR A 184 2.73 11.10 8.25
N LEU A 185 2.97 10.20 7.30
CA LEU A 185 4.32 9.65 7.17
C LEU A 185 5.18 10.77 6.59
N VAL A 186 5.66 11.68 7.45
CA VAL A 186 6.72 12.61 7.02
C VAL A 186 7.98 11.76 6.90
N PHE A 187 8.31 11.41 5.67
CA PHE A 187 9.66 11.00 5.37
C PHE A 187 10.52 12.27 5.33
N ASN A 188 11.07 12.67 6.48
CA ASN A 188 12.02 13.79 6.56
C ASN A 188 13.09 13.61 5.47
N TYR A 189 13.36 14.70 4.75
CA TYR A 189 14.38 14.79 3.71
C TYR A 189 15.78 14.79 4.31
#